data_AF-A5JL94-F1
#
_entry.id   AF-A5JL94-F1
#
_cell.length_a   1.000
_cell.length_b   1.000
_cell.length_c   1.000
_cell.angle_alpha   90.00
_cell.angle_beta   90.00
_cell.angle_gamma   90.00
#
_symmetry.space_group_name_H-M   'P 1'
#
loop_
_entity.id
_entity.type
_entity.pdbx_description
1 polymer ?
#
loop_
_entity_poly.entity_id
_entity_poly.type
_entity_poly.pdbx_seq_one_letter_code
_entity_poly.pdbx_strand_id
1 'polypeptide(L)'
;GNVFTGVDFKTMEKLSQDFGPVFSLRRGSERMVFISGYKMVKEALVTQLDSFVDRPIVPLFHVVFKGLGIALSNGYLWKKQRKFANAHLRYFGEGQKSLERYIEIESNFLCDAFKEEQGRPFNPHYLITNAVGNIISSVVFGHR
;
A
#
# COMPACT_ATOMS: atom_id res chain seq x y z
N GLY A 1 -25.88 19.91 4.41
CA GLY A 1 -25.40 20.57 5.64
C GLY A 1 -23.90 20.39 5.74
N ASN A 2 -23.21 21.27 6.47
CA ASN A 2 -21.78 21.08 6.75
C ASN A 2 -21.64 20.03 7.85
N VAL A 3 -20.96 18.92 7.55
CA VAL A 3 -20.64 17.86 8.53
C VAL A 3 -19.17 18.03 8.90
N PHE A 4 -18.90 18.42 10.14
CA PHE A 4 -17.55 18.44 10.69
C PHE A 4 -17.22 17.06 11.24
N THR A 5 -16.44 16.30 10.50
CA THR A 5 -16.13 14.90 10.80
C THR A 5 -14.68 14.58 10.49
N GLY A 6 -14.09 13.67 11.27
CA GLY A 6 -12.86 12.99 10.88
C GLY A 6 -13.06 12.12 9.63
N VAL A 7 -11.96 11.69 9.02
CA VAL A 7 -11.96 10.77 7.85
C VAL A 7 -11.49 9.37 8.29
N ASP A 8 -11.83 8.96 9.51
CA ASP A 8 -11.52 7.62 10.01
C ASP A 8 -12.57 6.59 9.57
N PHE A 9 -12.19 5.30 9.61
CA PHE A 9 -13.04 4.23 9.11
C PHE A 9 -14.39 4.15 9.82
N LYS A 10 -14.44 4.38 11.14
CA LYS A 10 -15.68 4.25 11.93
C LYS A 10 -16.65 5.36 11.56
N THR A 11 -16.14 6.56 11.38
CA THR A 11 -17.01 7.68 11.02
C THR A 11 -17.51 7.59 9.59
N MET A 12 -16.66 7.15 8.64
CA MET A 12 -17.11 6.89 7.27
C MET A 12 -18.14 5.76 7.18
N GLU A 13 -18.00 4.73 8.03
CA GLU A 13 -18.98 3.65 8.13
C GLU A 13 -20.34 4.16 8.60
N LYS A 14 -20.38 4.97 9.68
CA LYS A 14 -21.63 5.60 10.15
C LYS A 14 -22.28 6.46 9.07
N LEU A 15 -21.52 7.31 8.40
CA LEU A 15 -22.04 8.13 7.31
C LEU A 15 -22.57 7.28 6.14
N SER A 16 -21.97 6.12 5.88
CA SER A 16 -22.48 5.20 4.86
C SER A 16 -23.81 4.55 5.24
N GLN A 17 -24.11 4.42 6.55
CA GLN A 17 -25.41 3.95 7.03
C GLN A 17 -26.48 5.06 6.88
N ASP A 18 -26.12 6.31 7.16
CA ASP A 18 -27.03 7.45 7.11
C ASP A 18 -27.32 7.93 5.67
N PHE A 19 -26.28 8.03 4.83
CA PHE A 19 -26.35 8.61 3.49
C PHE A 19 -26.32 7.55 2.37
N GLY A 20 -26.14 6.29 2.73
CA GLY A 20 -26.01 5.19 1.80
C GLY A 20 -24.55 4.88 1.41
N PRO A 21 -24.33 3.78 0.66
CA PRO A 21 -23.01 3.22 0.40
C PRO A 21 -22.13 4.10 -0.51
N VAL A 22 -22.70 5.09 -1.21
CA VAL A 22 -21.94 6.07 -2.00
C VAL A 22 -22.40 7.46 -1.60
N PHE A 23 -21.48 8.24 -1.05
CA PHE A 23 -21.75 9.61 -0.61
C PHE A 23 -20.54 10.51 -0.90
N SER A 24 -20.76 11.82 -0.89
CA SER A 24 -19.69 12.79 -1.09
C SER A 24 -19.55 13.72 0.11
N LEU A 25 -18.31 14.03 0.45
CA LEU A 25 -17.95 15.03 1.45
C LEU A 25 -17.09 16.10 0.80
N ARG A 26 -17.14 17.31 1.36
CA ARG A 26 -16.29 18.42 0.94
C ARG A 26 -15.25 18.72 2.02
N ARG A 27 -13.97 18.56 1.69
CA ARG A 27 -12.83 18.91 2.54
C ARG A 27 -12.19 20.19 2.01
N GLY A 28 -12.53 21.32 2.63
CA GLY A 28 -12.09 22.63 2.15
C GLY A 28 -12.65 22.93 0.74
N SER A 29 -11.76 23.10 -0.23
CA SER A 29 -12.12 23.26 -1.66
C SER A 29 -12.27 21.93 -2.40
N GLU A 30 -11.81 20.82 -1.84
CA GLU A 30 -11.83 19.52 -2.50
C GLU A 30 -13.13 18.77 -2.22
N ARG A 31 -13.69 18.13 -3.26
CA ARG A 31 -14.78 17.17 -3.13
C ARG A 31 -14.20 15.76 -3.15
N MET A 32 -14.58 14.96 -2.17
CA MET A 32 -14.20 13.55 -2.07
C MET A 32 -15.46 12.70 -2.11
N VAL A 33 -15.39 11.58 -2.86
CA VAL A 33 -16.46 10.59 -2.92
C VAL A 33 -16.01 9.37 -2.14
N PHE A 34 -16.87 8.91 -1.24
CA PHE A 34 -16.65 7.72 -0.43
C PHE A 34 -17.54 6.60 -0.97
N ILE A 35 -16.93 5.43 -1.11
CA ILE A 35 -17.59 4.22 -1.61
C ILE A 35 -17.40 3.15 -0.54
N SER A 36 -18.51 2.65 0.00
CA SER A 36 -18.56 1.69 1.08
C SER A 36 -19.30 0.43 0.65
N GLY A 37 -18.95 -0.70 1.25
CA GLY A 37 -19.53 -2.00 0.97
C GLY A 37 -18.95 -2.70 -0.25
N TYR A 38 -18.81 -4.03 -0.15
CA TYR A 38 -18.17 -4.87 -1.15
C TYR A 38 -18.71 -4.66 -2.57
N LYS A 39 -20.05 -4.62 -2.72
CA LYS A 39 -20.70 -4.48 -4.03
C LYS A 39 -20.25 -3.21 -4.75
N MET A 40 -20.34 -2.06 -4.08
CA MET A 40 -20.02 -0.76 -4.70
C MET A 40 -18.52 -0.59 -4.89
N VAL A 41 -17.69 -1.05 -3.95
CA VAL A 41 -16.22 -1.02 -4.10
C VAL A 41 -15.76 -1.86 -5.28
N LYS A 42 -16.32 -3.08 -5.44
CA LYS A 42 -16.04 -3.94 -6.59
C LYS A 42 -16.49 -3.30 -7.90
N GLU A 43 -17.68 -2.70 -7.92
CA GLU A 43 -18.18 -2.02 -9.11
C GLU A 43 -17.24 -0.89 -9.55
N ALA A 44 -16.81 -0.04 -8.63
CA ALA A 44 -15.92 1.07 -8.94
C ALA A 44 -14.50 0.60 -9.35
N LEU A 45 -13.88 -0.27 -8.56
CA LEU A 45 -12.47 -0.63 -8.74
C LEU A 45 -12.21 -1.77 -9.71
N VAL A 46 -13.23 -2.56 -10.08
CA VAL A 46 -13.09 -3.70 -11.00
C VAL A 46 -13.92 -3.51 -12.25
N THR A 47 -15.23 -3.28 -12.12
CA THR A 47 -16.12 -3.15 -13.29
C THR A 47 -15.88 -1.84 -14.04
N GLN A 48 -15.66 -0.74 -13.32
CA GLN A 48 -15.41 0.59 -13.88
C GLN A 48 -13.95 1.03 -13.73
N LEU A 49 -13.01 0.06 -13.74
CA LEU A 49 -11.59 0.29 -13.45
C LEU A 49 -11.00 1.51 -14.18
N ASP A 50 -11.28 1.67 -15.48
CA ASP A 50 -10.72 2.75 -16.29
C ASP A 50 -11.11 4.15 -15.79
N SER A 51 -12.27 4.29 -15.14
CA SER A 51 -12.72 5.55 -14.54
C SER A 51 -12.06 5.85 -13.18
N PHE A 52 -11.54 4.84 -12.49
CA PHE A 52 -11.00 4.92 -11.13
C PHE A 52 -9.51 4.54 -11.04
N VAL A 53 -8.82 4.47 -12.19
CA VAL A 53 -7.44 3.98 -12.26
C VAL A 53 -6.41 4.99 -11.73
N ASP A 54 -6.75 6.28 -11.71
CA ASP A 54 -5.83 7.36 -11.36
C ASP A 54 -5.60 7.49 -9.84
N ARG A 55 -4.43 8.01 -9.49
CA ARG A 55 -3.99 8.31 -8.13
C ARG A 55 -4.26 9.79 -7.81
N PRO A 56 -4.84 10.10 -6.64
CA PRO A 56 -5.01 11.48 -6.21
C PRO A 56 -3.65 12.13 -5.90
N ILE A 57 -3.55 13.43 -6.15
CA ILE A 57 -2.37 14.22 -5.78
C ILE A 57 -2.44 14.51 -4.29
N VAL A 58 -1.57 13.86 -3.51
CA VAL A 58 -1.41 14.16 -2.09
C VAL A 58 -0.27 15.18 -1.95
N PRO A 59 -0.52 16.41 -1.46
CA PRO A 59 0.48 17.49 -1.46
C PRO A 59 1.81 17.10 -0.82
N LEU A 60 1.78 16.41 0.32
CA LEU A 60 2.97 15.95 1.03
C LEU A 60 3.84 15.03 0.15
N PHE A 61 3.23 14.06 -0.52
CA PHE A 61 3.96 13.15 -1.40
C PHE A 61 4.38 13.82 -2.70
N HIS A 62 3.62 14.80 -3.19
CA HIS A 62 3.95 15.52 -4.41
C HIS A 62 5.23 16.36 -4.25
N VAL A 63 5.48 16.95 -3.08
CA VAL A 63 6.73 17.69 -2.81
C VAL A 63 7.98 16.79 -2.94
N VAL A 64 7.89 15.56 -2.42
CA VAL A 64 9.03 14.62 -2.40
C VAL A 64 9.19 13.89 -3.72
N PHE A 65 8.11 13.30 -4.22
CA PHE A 65 8.15 12.38 -5.37
C PHE A 65 7.77 13.03 -6.70
N LYS A 66 7.21 14.25 -6.69
CA LYS A 66 6.84 15.02 -7.90
C LYS A 66 5.94 14.25 -8.88
N GLY A 67 5.07 13.38 -8.36
CA GLY A 67 4.20 12.53 -9.17
C GLY A 67 4.93 11.43 -9.96
N LEU A 68 6.16 11.10 -9.59
CA LEU A 68 6.95 10.02 -10.20
C LEU A 68 6.82 8.71 -9.43
N GLY A 69 7.19 7.62 -10.10
CA GLY A 69 7.24 6.28 -9.51
C GLY A 69 5.92 5.52 -9.62
N ILE A 70 5.96 4.23 -9.29
CA ILE A 70 4.85 3.29 -9.54
C ILE A 70 3.62 3.57 -8.66
N ALA A 71 3.82 4.15 -7.47
CA ALA A 71 2.75 4.39 -6.50
C ALA A 71 1.96 5.68 -6.74
N LEU A 72 2.60 6.72 -7.31
CA LEU A 72 2.05 8.09 -7.34
C LEU A 72 1.91 8.67 -8.76
N SER A 73 2.46 8.02 -9.78
CA SER A 73 2.29 8.46 -11.18
C SER A 73 0.94 8.00 -11.76
N ASN A 74 0.52 8.68 -12.84
CA ASN A 74 -0.69 8.36 -13.61
C ASN A 74 -0.39 8.20 -15.12
N GLY A 75 -1.39 7.77 -15.88
CA GLY A 75 -1.33 7.70 -17.34
C GLY A 75 -0.25 6.77 -17.89
N TYR A 76 0.41 7.19 -18.97
CA TYR A 76 1.41 6.38 -19.68
C TYR A 76 2.62 6.03 -18.82
N LEU A 77 3.10 6.97 -18.00
CA LEU A 77 4.26 6.76 -17.11
C LEU A 77 4.00 5.62 -16.13
N TRP A 78 2.85 5.65 -15.45
CA TRP A 78 2.42 4.60 -14.54
C TRP A 78 2.32 3.24 -15.23
N LYS A 79 1.66 3.17 -16.39
CA LYS A 79 1.50 1.93 -17.16
C LYS A 79 2.86 1.30 -17.52
N LYS A 80 3.81 2.11 -17.97
CA LYS A 80 5.17 1.67 -18.33
C LYS A 80 5.97 1.17 -17.13
N GLN A 81 6.01 1.96 -16.05
CA GLN A 81 6.77 1.60 -14.84
C GLN A 81 6.18 0.36 -14.15
N ARG A 82 4.85 0.26 -14.05
CA ARG A 82 4.18 -0.91 -13.49
C ARG A 82 4.43 -2.17 -14.32
N LYS A 83 4.38 -2.08 -15.65
CA LYS A 83 4.69 -3.21 -16.54
C LYS A 83 6.14 -3.68 -16.35
N PHE A 84 7.08 -2.74 -16.30
CA PHE A 84 8.49 -3.02 -16.05
C PHE A 84 8.69 -3.74 -14.71
N ALA A 85 8.19 -3.17 -13.61
CA ALA A 85 8.35 -3.75 -12.28
C ALA A 85 7.70 -5.12 -12.15
N ASN A 86 6.47 -5.31 -12.66
CA ASN A 86 5.82 -6.62 -12.63
C ASN A 86 6.58 -7.69 -13.41
N ALA A 87 7.18 -7.33 -14.55
CA ALA A 87 8.00 -8.27 -15.32
C ALA A 87 9.24 -8.72 -14.54
N HIS A 88 9.92 -7.79 -13.86
CA HIS A 88 11.12 -8.10 -13.07
C HIS A 88 10.76 -8.84 -11.77
N LEU A 89 9.69 -8.47 -11.09
CA LEU A 89 9.22 -9.16 -9.88
C LEU A 89 8.82 -10.62 -10.18
N ARG A 90 8.22 -10.89 -11.35
CA ARG A 90 7.97 -12.26 -11.80
C ARG A 90 9.25 -13.04 -12.06
N TYR A 91 10.29 -12.40 -12.61
CA TYR A 91 11.59 -13.04 -12.79
C TYR A 91 12.20 -13.52 -11.46
N PHE A 92 11.96 -12.80 -10.36
CA PHE A 92 12.37 -13.21 -9.01
C PHE A 92 11.50 -14.31 -8.37
N GLY A 93 10.34 -14.65 -8.95
CA GLY A 93 9.37 -15.59 -8.35
C GLY A 93 9.04 -16.82 -9.19
N GLU A 94 8.87 -16.69 -10.51
CA GLU A 94 8.58 -17.79 -11.43
C GLU A 94 9.88 -18.41 -11.94
N GLY A 95 10.33 -19.48 -11.31
CA GLY A 95 11.42 -20.34 -11.80
C GLY A 95 12.82 -20.04 -11.25
N GLN A 96 13.04 -18.92 -10.57
CA GLN A 96 14.23 -18.69 -9.74
C GLN A 96 13.82 -18.56 -8.27
N LYS A 97 14.37 -19.44 -7.41
CA LYS A 97 14.14 -19.45 -5.94
C LYS A 97 14.76 -18.25 -5.21
N SER A 98 14.94 -17.11 -5.87
CA SER A 98 15.72 -15.99 -5.32
C SER A 98 14.97 -15.24 -4.24
N LEU A 99 13.69 -14.90 -4.43
CA LEU A 99 12.90 -14.21 -3.40
C LEU A 99 12.61 -15.11 -2.19
N GLU A 100 12.19 -16.35 -2.44
CA GLU A 100 11.97 -17.36 -1.39
C GLU A 100 13.21 -17.53 -0.52
N ARG A 101 14.39 -17.66 -1.16
CA ARG A 101 15.66 -17.76 -0.45
C ARG A 101 15.96 -16.53 0.40
N TYR A 102 15.71 -15.31 -0.08
CA TYR A 102 15.90 -14.11 0.74
C TYR A 102 14.97 -14.08 1.95
N ILE A 103 13.72 -14.53 1.78
CA ILE A 103 12.76 -14.66 2.88
C ILE A 103 13.23 -15.70 3.89
N GLU A 104 13.69 -16.87 3.45
CA GLU A 104 14.22 -17.92 4.33
C GLU A 104 15.44 -17.45 5.13
N ILE A 105 16.40 -16.81 4.45
CA ILE A 105 17.60 -16.24 5.08
C ILE A 105 17.20 -15.22 6.15
N GLU A 106 16.34 -14.27 5.80
CA GLU A 106 15.94 -13.21 6.73
C GLU A 106 15.12 -13.76 7.90
N SER A 107 14.30 -14.79 7.65
CA SER A 107 13.52 -15.47 8.70
C SER A 107 14.43 -16.15 9.71
N ASN A 108 15.54 -16.76 9.27
CA ASN A 108 16.52 -17.34 10.18
C ASN A 108 17.17 -16.27 11.06
N PHE A 109 17.60 -15.14 10.48
CA PHE A 109 18.15 -14.02 11.23
C PHE A 109 17.14 -13.45 12.24
N LEU A 110 15.87 -13.33 11.87
CA LEU A 110 14.82 -12.87 12.77
C LEU A 110 14.60 -13.85 13.93
N CYS A 111 14.58 -15.15 13.65
CA CYS A 111 14.48 -16.19 14.67
C CYS A 111 15.66 -16.14 15.64
N ASP A 112 16.87 -15.93 15.15
CA ASP A 112 18.06 -15.83 16.00
C ASP A 112 18.02 -14.56 16.86
N ALA A 113 17.64 -13.41 16.30
CA ALA A 113 17.42 -12.19 17.07
C ALA A 113 16.36 -12.36 18.18
N PHE A 114 15.31 -13.16 17.95
CA PHE A 114 14.31 -13.44 18.98
C PHE A 114 14.84 -14.37 20.08
N LYS A 115 15.75 -15.30 19.76
CA LYS A 115 16.39 -16.16 20.77
C LYS A 115 17.30 -15.35 21.70
N GLU A 116 17.93 -14.28 21.19
CA GLU A 116 18.80 -13.39 21.98
C GLU A 116 18.06 -12.67 23.11
N GLU A 117 16.74 -12.50 22.98
CA GLU A 117 15.89 -11.92 24.04
C GLU A 117 15.69 -12.88 25.23
N GLN A 118 16.14 -14.15 25.12
CA GLN A 118 16.17 -15.14 26.20
C GLN A 118 14.81 -15.34 26.91
N GLY A 119 13.71 -15.25 26.15
CA GLY A 119 12.35 -15.40 26.67
C GLY A 119 11.85 -14.20 27.50
N ARG A 120 12.61 -13.11 27.56
CA ARG A 120 12.17 -11.87 28.21
C ARG A 120 11.12 -11.17 27.35
N PRO A 121 10.18 -10.43 27.95
CA PRO A 121 9.30 -9.56 27.20
C PRO A 121 10.12 -8.48 26.47
N PHE A 122 9.93 -8.34 25.16
CA PHE A 122 10.55 -7.33 24.32
C PHE A 122 9.57 -6.79 23.29
N ASN A 123 9.91 -5.68 22.64
CA ASN A 123 9.11 -5.11 21.54
C ASN A 123 9.67 -5.55 20.18
N PRO A 124 8.99 -6.44 19.43
CA PRO A 124 9.50 -6.97 18.17
C PRO A 124 9.34 -6.02 16.99
N HIS A 125 8.71 -4.85 17.16
CA HIS A 125 8.33 -3.93 16.08
C HIS A 125 9.49 -3.62 15.12
N TYR A 126 10.64 -3.21 15.66
CA TYR A 126 11.80 -2.85 14.84
C TYR A 126 12.48 -4.08 14.23
N LEU A 127 12.57 -5.20 14.93
CA LEU A 127 13.15 -6.43 14.39
C LEU A 127 12.36 -6.94 13.18
N ILE A 128 11.04 -6.97 13.28
CA ILE A 128 10.16 -7.38 12.18
C ILE A 128 10.24 -6.39 11.02
N THR A 129 10.19 -5.09 11.31
CA THR A 129 10.23 -4.06 10.26
C THR A 129 11.56 -4.07 9.52
N ASN A 130 12.66 -4.24 10.24
CA ASN A 130 13.99 -4.38 9.64
C ASN A 130 14.07 -5.66 8.79
N ALA A 131 13.54 -6.79 9.27
CA ALA A 131 13.50 -8.01 8.50
C ALA A 131 12.76 -7.84 7.16
N VAL A 132 11.56 -7.26 7.18
CA VAL A 132 10.82 -6.97 5.94
C VAL A 132 11.59 -6.01 5.04
N GLY A 133 12.21 -4.97 5.60
CA GLY A 133 13.04 -4.02 4.86
C GLY A 133 14.27 -4.65 4.20
N ASN A 134 14.91 -5.60 4.88
CA ASN A 134 16.08 -6.33 4.41
C ASN A 134 15.77 -7.24 3.22
N ILE A 135 14.58 -7.86 3.20
CA ILE A 135 14.10 -8.63 2.04
C ILE A 135 13.98 -7.71 0.82
N ILE A 136 13.36 -6.54 0.99
CA ILE A 136 13.23 -5.55 -0.10
C ILE A 136 14.61 -5.04 -0.54
N SER A 137 15.51 -4.75 0.42
CA SER A 137 16.87 -4.30 0.15
C SER A 137 17.67 -5.35 -0.63
N SER A 138 17.52 -6.64 -0.29
CA SER A 138 18.16 -7.73 -1.02
C SER A 138 17.67 -7.82 -2.47
N VAL A 139 16.40 -7.54 -2.72
CA VAL A 139 15.82 -7.53 -4.07
C VAL A 139 16.26 -6.30 -4.88
N VAL A 140 16.28 -5.12 -4.26
CA VAL A 140 16.52 -3.85 -4.95
C VAL A 140 18.02 -3.51 -5.06
N PHE A 141 18.78 -3.77 -4.02
CA PHE A 141 20.21 -3.43 -3.90
C PHE A 141 21.14 -4.65 -4.01
N GLY A 142 20.59 -5.87 -4.00
CA GLY A 142 21.37 -7.11 -4.10
C GLY A 142 22.04 -7.55 -2.79
N HIS A 143 21.83 -6.81 -1.71
CA HIS A 143 22.37 -7.10 -0.38
C HIS A 143 21.43 -6.56 0.71
N ARG A 144 21.66 -7.03 1.93
CA ARG A 144 20.87 -6.74 3.12
C ARG A 144 21.13 -5.33 3.64
#